data_AF-A0ABD6W8K4-F1
#
_entry.id   AF-A0ABD6W8K4-F1
#
_cell.length_a   1.000
_cell.length_b   1.000
_cell.length_c   1.000
_cell.angle_alpha   90.00
_cell.angle_beta   90.00
_cell.angle_gamma   90.00
#
_symmetry.space_group_name_H-M   'P 1'
#
loop_
_entity.id
_entity.type
_entity.pdbx_description
1 polymer ?
#
loop_
_entity_poly.entity_id
_entity_poly.type
_entity_poly.pdbx_seq_one_letter_code
_entity_poly.pdbx_strand_id
1 'polypeptide(L)'
;MVAVRAREPRTLSVSVLETPFRVVFGGGVSDEDAARIADSWASCAAEPDDEARDVLAEVAATPSASLDDSPRVSSATLEQLEESLTSTLTVEAIGARRSDLLMLHACGIADDSGRVLAFVAASGTGKTTIARTLGLRFGYVTDETVAVTPDGRVLPYPKPLSVKPLTGSAPKAQLAPGSLSLRPVPEVPLRLAGVVLLERRDGVGTPFLEDVDPMEAIEDLVPQTSYLSARPRPIADLVRTLTGLGGVRRLVYSEAGSVVPLVEEAFDTLGAHAPAIWSEVLALPLEPLQEARPGSVLRAPADDVIALPDGQLLVFCEDTLVRLSGIGPIVWRHLGSGMDVDGLVAAVLDEAGPPPPGVDATAVVEAALVELEGLRVITRGAPPGPTPDGWHV
;
A
#
# COMPACT_ATOMS: atom_id res chain seq x y z
N MET A 1 -39.31 1.50 39.59
CA MET A 1 -37.94 1.40 39.07
C MET A 1 -37.83 0.06 38.36
N VAL A 2 -38.22 0.04 37.08
CA VAL A 2 -38.22 -1.19 36.28
C VAL A 2 -36.77 -1.42 35.88
N ALA A 3 -36.18 -2.52 36.34
CA ALA A 3 -34.89 -2.97 35.84
C ALA A 3 -35.06 -3.22 34.34
N VAL A 4 -34.49 -2.32 33.54
CA VAL A 4 -34.29 -2.55 32.10
C VAL A 4 -33.38 -3.77 32.05
N ARG A 5 -33.95 -4.95 31.75
CA ARG A 5 -33.14 -6.11 31.36
C ARG A 5 -32.25 -5.63 30.22
N ALA A 6 -30.94 -5.67 30.40
CA ALA A 6 -30.00 -5.49 29.31
C ALA A 6 -30.41 -6.50 28.23
N ARG A 7 -30.94 -5.97 27.11
CA ARG A 7 -31.20 -6.77 25.91
C ARG A 7 -29.83 -7.34 25.53
N GLU A 8 -29.73 -8.63 25.25
CA GLU A 8 -28.47 -9.22 24.77
C GLU A 8 -27.93 -8.33 23.63
N PRO A 9 -26.62 -8.03 23.62
CA PRO A 9 -26.03 -7.25 22.55
C PRO A 9 -26.31 -7.95 21.21
N ARG A 10 -26.89 -7.22 20.26
CA ARG A 10 -27.06 -7.72 18.89
C ARG A 10 -25.71 -7.66 18.24
N THR A 11 -25.21 -8.79 17.75
CA THR A 11 -23.86 -8.90 17.21
C THR A 11 -23.83 -9.40 15.78
N LEU A 12 -22.83 -8.94 15.04
CA LEU A 12 -22.45 -9.45 13.73
C LEU A 12 -20.98 -9.92 13.81
N SER A 13 -20.74 -11.19 13.48
CA SER A 13 -19.40 -11.77 13.37
C SER A 13 -18.91 -11.72 11.94
N VAL A 14 -17.78 -11.06 11.70
CA VAL A 14 -17.17 -10.95 10.37
C VAL A 14 -15.67 -11.20 10.45
N SER A 15 -15.11 -11.69 9.35
CA SER A 15 -13.66 -11.81 9.19
C SER A 15 -13.21 -10.88 8.07
N VAL A 16 -12.27 -9.98 8.39
CA VAL A 16 -11.69 -9.04 7.44
C VAL A 16 -10.20 -9.30 7.37
N LEU A 17 -9.70 -9.72 6.21
CA LEU A 17 -8.30 -10.14 6.04
C LEU A 17 -7.88 -11.18 7.09
N GLU A 18 -8.74 -12.18 7.35
CA GLU A 18 -8.60 -13.18 8.42
C GLU A 18 -8.46 -12.61 9.85
N THR A 19 -8.81 -11.34 10.06
CA THR A 19 -8.92 -10.74 11.39
C THR A 19 -10.38 -10.85 11.85
N PRO A 20 -10.67 -11.57 12.95
CA PRO A 20 -12.04 -11.72 13.43
C PRO A 20 -12.52 -10.46 14.16
N PHE A 21 -13.71 -9.99 13.81
CA PHE A 21 -14.39 -8.87 14.45
C PHE A 21 -15.78 -9.28 14.90
N ARG A 22 -16.20 -8.72 16.03
CA ARG A 22 -17.55 -8.80 16.55
C ARG A 22 -18.13 -7.39 16.62
N VAL A 23 -18.98 -7.05 15.67
CA VAL A 23 -19.67 -5.76 15.67
C VAL A 23 -20.82 -5.84 16.66
N VAL A 24 -20.80 -5.00 17.68
CA VAL A 24 -21.84 -4.87 18.69
C VAL A 24 -22.74 -3.69 18.31
N PHE A 25 -24.01 -3.94 17.99
CA PHE A 25 -24.95 -2.89 17.62
C PHE A 25 -25.54 -2.19 18.85
N GLY A 26 -25.09 -0.94 19.05
CA GLY A 26 -25.46 -0.07 20.16
C GLY A 26 -26.76 0.71 19.95
N GLY A 27 -26.84 1.87 20.60
CA GLY A 27 -28.01 2.75 20.56
C GLY A 27 -28.32 3.24 19.14
N GLY A 28 -29.61 3.45 18.86
CA GLY A 28 -30.07 4.03 17.58
C GLY A 28 -30.06 3.08 16.38
N VAL A 29 -29.52 1.87 16.51
CA VAL A 29 -29.61 0.81 15.48
C VAL A 29 -30.82 -0.07 15.77
N SER A 30 -31.82 -0.16 14.88
CA SER A 30 -32.97 -1.06 15.07
C SER A 30 -32.63 -2.52 14.72
N ASP A 31 -33.53 -3.47 14.97
CA ASP A 31 -33.31 -4.88 14.62
C ASP A 31 -33.29 -5.08 13.09
N GLU A 32 -34.10 -4.29 12.37
CA GLU A 32 -34.12 -4.24 10.90
C GLU A 32 -32.81 -3.65 10.36
N ASP A 33 -32.28 -2.59 10.99
CA ASP A 33 -31.02 -1.98 10.59
C ASP A 33 -29.84 -2.93 10.81
N ALA A 34 -29.80 -3.62 11.95
CA ALA A 34 -28.77 -4.62 12.24
C ALA A 34 -28.80 -5.78 11.23
N ALA A 35 -29.99 -6.26 10.86
CA ALA A 35 -30.16 -7.28 9.83
C ALA A 35 -29.70 -6.78 8.46
N ARG A 36 -30.06 -5.54 8.09
CA ARG A 36 -29.64 -4.91 6.83
C ARG A 36 -28.12 -4.78 6.72
N ILE A 37 -27.45 -4.38 7.81
CA ILE A 37 -25.99 -4.33 7.87
C ILE A 37 -25.43 -5.74 7.73
N ALA A 38 -25.92 -6.72 8.49
CA ALA A 38 -25.47 -8.10 8.40
C ALA A 38 -25.61 -8.68 6.99
N ASP A 39 -26.73 -8.42 6.30
CA ASP A 39 -26.95 -8.84 4.91
C ASP A 39 -25.93 -8.22 3.95
N SER A 40 -25.57 -6.95 4.15
CA SER A 40 -24.53 -6.29 3.34
C SER A 40 -23.16 -6.97 3.49
N TRP A 41 -22.87 -7.49 4.69
CA TRP A 41 -21.63 -8.15 5.08
C TRP A 41 -21.64 -9.68 4.91
N ALA A 42 -22.70 -10.27 4.36
CA ALA A 42 -22.86 -11.73 4.29
C ALA A 42 -21.69 -12.46 3.62
N SER A 43 -20.99 -11.83 2.67
CA SER A 43 -19.81 -12.40 2.00
C SER A 43 -18.54 -12.44 2.87
N CYS A 44 -18.54 -11.74 4.00
CA CYS A 44 -17.48 -11.75 5.02
C CYS A 44 -17.94 -12.33 6.35
N ALA A 45 -19.15 -12.90 6.42
CA ALA A 45 -19.68 -13.52 7.62
C ALA A 45 -18.75 -14.65 8.09
N ALA A 46 -18.55 -14.71 9.40
CA ALA A 46 -17.72 -15.71 10.05
C ALA A 46 -18.45 -16.33 11.24
N GLU A 47 -18.03 -17.54 11.62
CA GLU A 47 -18.48 -18.11 12.89
C GLU A 47 -18.05 -17.22 14.06
N PRO A 48 -18.81 -17.16 15.15
CA PRO A 48 -18.40 -16.45 16.36
C PRO A 48 -17.03 -16.95 16.86
N ASP A 49 -16.15 -15.99 17.15
CA ASP A 49 -14.81 -16.24 17.67
C ASP A 49 -14.67 -15.50 19.02
N ASP A 50 -14.15 -16.19 20.03
CA ASP A 50 -13.92 -15.64 21.36
C ASP A 50 -12.78 -14.61 21.36
N GLU A 51 -11.82 -14.75 20.43
CA GLU A 51 -10.71 -13.81 20.22
C GLU A 51 -11.07 -12.64 19.29
N ALA A 52 -12.33 -12.58 18.82
CA ALA A 52 -12.80 -11.49 17.98
C ALA A 52 -12.65 -10.13 18.67
N ARG A 53 -12.22 -9.13 17.90
CA ARG A 53 -12.16 -7.74 18.37
C ARG A 53 -13.56 -7.15 18.37
N ASP A 54 -14.01 -6.69 19.53
CA ASP A 54 -15.30 -6.01 19.64
C ASP A 54 -15.23 -4.62 18.98
N VAL A 55 -16.25 -4.28 18.20
CA VAL A 55 -16.42 -2.95 17.59
C VAL A 55 -17.83 -2.47 17.88
N LEU A 56 -17.97 -1.38 18.64
CA LEU A 56 -19.28 -0.80 18.93
C LEU A 56 -19.76 0.06 17.75
N ALA A 57 -20.92 -0.26 17.19
CA ALA A 57 -21.58 0.49 16.12
C ALA A 57 -22.88 1.12 16.61
N GLU A 58 -22.97 2.46 16.66
CA GLU A 58 -24.15 3.18 17.17
C GLU A 58 -24.57 4.37 16.29
N VAL A 59 -25.88 4.64 16.25
CA VAL A 59 -26.43 5.86 15.66
C VAL A 59 -26.78 6.83 16.79
N ALA A 60 -25.94 7.85 16.96
CA ALA A 60 -26.09 8.84 18.02
C ALA A 60 -25.48 10.18 17.61
N ALA A 61 -26.18 11.28 17.94
CA ALA A 61 -25.66 12.64 17.74
C ALA A 61 -24.49 12.97 18.68
N THR A 62 -24.37 12.24 19.79
CA THR A 62 -23.25 12.34 20.74
C THR A 62 -22.81 10.91 21.07
N PRO A 63 -21.54 10.54 20.83
CA PRO A 63 -21.05 9.20 21.13
C PRO A 63 -21.25 8.86 22.60
N SER A 64 -21.61 7.61 22.92
CA SER A 64 -21.64 7.19 24.31
C SER A 64 -20.22 7.11 24.90
N ALA A 65 -20.07 7.25 26.23
CA ALA A 65 -18.75 7.22 26.85
C ALA A 65 -18.06 5.87 26.62
N SER A 66 -16.75 5.88 26.35
CA SER A 66 -15.98 4.64 26.22
C SER A 66 -15.80 3.98 27.57
N LEU A 67 -15.97 2.65 27.61
CA LEU A 67 -15.73 1.83 28.80
C LEU A 67 -14.41 1.05 28.69
N ASP A 68 -13.84 0.97 27.49
CA ASP A 68 -12.60 0.27 27.13
C ASP A 68 -11.92 0.96 25.92
N ASP A 69 -10.82 0.36 25.43
CA ASP A 69 -10.06 0.81 24.24
C ASP A 69 -10.57 0.19 22.92
N SER A 70 -11.74 -0.46 22.93
CA SER A 70 -12.30 -1.11 21.74
C SER A 70 -12.68 -0.07 20.67
N PRO A 71 -12.43 -0.33 19.37
CA PRO A 71 -12.84 0.58 18.31
C PRO A 71 -14.34 0.89 18.35
N ARG A 72 -14.69 2.15 18.08
CA ARG A 72 -16.07 2.62 18.09
C ARG A 72 -16.39 3.39 16.82
N VAL A 73 -17.55 3.10 16.26
CA VAL A 73 -18.14 3.80 15.13
C VAL A 73 -19.47 4.42 15.56
N SER A 74 -19.48 5.74 15.72
CA SER A 74 -20.69 6.50 16.02
C SER A 74 -20.96 7.48 14.88
N SER A 75 -22.21 7.53 14.40
CA SER A 75 -22.62 8.43 13.33
C SER A 75 -24.00 9.02 13.58
N ALA A 76 -24.31 10.15 12.92
CA ALA A 76 -25.59 10.83 13.11
C ALA A 76 -26.75 10.13 12.36
N THR A 77 -26.44 9.42 11.28
CA THR A 77 -27.42 8.62 10.51
C THR A 77 -26.90 7.20 10.31
N LEU A 78 -27.81 6.31 9.93
CA LEU A 78 -27.50 4.92 9.67
C LEU A 78 -26.61 4.74 8.44
N GLU A 79 -26.83 5.50 7.37
CA GLU A 79 -26.02 5.40 6.15
C GLU A 79 -24.57 5.85 6.39
N GLN A 80 -24.37 6.86 7.25
CA GLN A 80 -23.04 7.26 7.69
C GLN A 80 -22.37 6.21 8.57
N LEU A 81 -23.15 5.55 9.43
CA LEU A 81 -22.68 4.44 10.25
C LEU A 81 -22.18 3.30 9.36
N GLU A 82 -22.93 2.94 8.31
CA GLU A 82 -22.54 1.87 7.38
C GLU A 82 -21.23 2.17 6.63
N GLU A 83 -21.08 3.38 6.08
CA GLU A 83 -19.83 3.78 5.40
C GLU A 83 -18.65 3.82 6.37
N SER A 84 -18.86 4.35 7.56
CA SER A 84 -17.81 4.45 8.59
C SER A 84 -17.44 3.08 9.14
N LEU A 85 -18.40 2.16 9.32
CA LEU A 85 -18.15 0.81 9.81
C LEU A 85 -17.29 0.01 8.83
N THR A 86 -17.58 0.08 7.53
CA THR A 86 -16.73 -0.53 6.49
C THR A 86 -15.31 0.02 6.54
N SER A 87 -15.16 1.34 6.61
CA SER A 87 -13.85 1.99 6.70
C SER A 87 -13.08 1.54 7.95
N THR A 88 -13.72 1.57 9.12
CA THR A 88 -13.10 1.18 10.39
C THR A 88 -12.67 -0.27 10.40
N LEU A 89 -13.53 -1.21 9.99
CA LEU A 89 -13.17 -2.64 9.94
C LEU A 89 -12.00 -2.90 8.98
N THR A 90 -11.98 -2.24 7.80
CA THR A 90 -10.83 -2.33 6.89
C THR A 90 -9.55 -1.81 7.55
N VAL A 91 -9.58 -0.60 8.10
CA VAL A 91 -8.38 0.04 8.69
C VAL A 91 -7.84 -0.75 9.87
N GLU A 92 -8.71 -1.23 10.76
CA GLU A 92 -8.33 -2.06 11.91
C GLU A 92 -7.70 -3.38 11.47
N ALA A 93 -8.24 -4.02 10.43
CA ALA A 93 -7.68 -5.26 9.87
C ALA A 93 -6.31 -5.02 9.21
N ILE A 94 -6.17 -3.96 8.40
CA ILE A 94 -4.89 -3.58 7.80
C ILE A 94 -3.86 -3.31 8.90
N GLY A 95 -4.23 -2.55 9.94
CA GLY A 95 -3.37 -2.27 11.08
C GLY A 95 -2.95 -3.54 11.84
N ALA A 96 -3.87 -4.50 12.01
CA ALA A 96 -3.60 -5.79 12.63
C ALA A 96 -2.61 -6.65 11.83
N ARG A 97 -2.63 -6.52 10.50
CA ARG A 97 -1.84 -7.35 9.56
C ARG A 97 -0.63 -6.63 8.95
N ARG A 98 -0.29 -5.44 9.47
CA ARG A 98 0.72 -4.52 8.91
C ARG A 98 2.11 -5.12 8.67
N SER A 99 2.50 -6.14 9.44
CA SER A 99 3.81 -6.80 9.31
C SER A 99 3.74 -8.17 8.62
N ASP A 100 2.53 -8.69 8.38
CA ASP A 100 2.33 -10.07 7.91
C ASP A 100 2.01 -10.14 6.41
N LEU A 101 1.40 -9.09 5.87
CA LEU A 101 0.81 -9.09 4.54
C LEU A 101 1.39 -7.98 3.67
N LEU A 102 1.64 -8.29 2.39
CA LEU A 102 1.70 -7.27 1.34
C LEU A 102 0.26 -6.84 1.04
N MET A 103 -0.07 -5.58 1.30
CA MET A 103 -1.43 -5.05 1.11
C MET A 103 -1.44 -3.96 0.05
N LEU A 104 -1.92 -4.31 -1.13
CA LEU A 104 -2.04 -3.39 -2.27
C LEU A 104 -3.42 -2.73 -2.25
N HIS A 105 -3.46 -1.41 -2.33
CA HIS A 105 -4.69 -0.63 -2.53
C HIS A 105 -5.18 -0.80 -3.97
N ALA A 106 -5.86 -1.91 -4.19
CA ALA A 106 -6.21 -2.46 -5.48
C ALA A 106 -7.60 -3.11 -5.44
N CYS A 107 -8.24 -3.22 -6.60
CA CYS A 107 -9.31 -4.21 -6.73
C CYS A 107 -8.72 -5.56 -7.16
N GLY A 108 -9.22 -6.63 -6.54
CA GLY A 108 -8.78 -7.99 -6.80
C GLY A 108 -9.85 -8.78 -7.52
N ILE A 109 -9.45 -9.47 -8.58
CA ILE A 109 -10.34 -10.30 -9.39
C ILE A 109 -9.70 -11.67 -9.60
N ALA A 110 -10.47 -12.74 -9.41
CA ALA A 110 -10.03 -14.12 -9.53
C ALA A 110 -10.64 -14.80 -10.75
N ASP A 111 -9.84 -15.59 -11.47
CA ASP A 111 -10.36 -16.57 -12.43
C ASP A 111 -10.87 -17.84 -11.73
N ASP A 112 -11.48 -18.75 -12.48
CA ASP A 112 -12.06 -19.99 -11.93
C ASP A 112 -10.99 -20.95 -11.34
N SER A 113 -9.71 -20.73 -11.62
CA SER A 113 -8.58 -21.53 -11.10
C SER A 113 -7.96 -20.95 -9.82
N GLY A 114 -8.44 -19.79 -9.34
CA GLY A 114 -7.93 -19.11 -8.16
C GLY A 114 -6.74 -18.18 -8.42
N ARG A 115 -6.39 -17.92 -9.69
CA ARG A 115 -5.38 -16.91 -10.04
C ARG A 115 -6.00 -15.54 -9.88
N VAL A 116 -5.33 -14.65 -9.14
CA VAL A 116 -5.81 -13.29 -8.85
C VAL A 116 -4.97 -12.25 -9.57
N LEU A 117 -5.63 -11.34 -10.26
CA LEU A 117 -5.04 -10.09 -10.73
C LEU A 117 -5.39 -8.95 -9.76
N ALA A 118 -4.36 -8.23 -9.32
CA ALA A 118 -4.52 -7.01 -8.53
C ALA A 118 -4.45 -5.78 -9.44
N PHE A 119 -5.55 -5.04 -9.55
CA PHE A 119 -5.64 -3.83 -10.34
C PHE A 119 -5.43 -2.60 -9.44
N VAL A 120 -4.25 -2.02 -9.51
CA VAL A 120 -3.82 -0.90 -8.68
C VAL A 120 -4.12 0.41 -9.41
N ALA A 121 -4.64 1.38 -8.68
CA ALA A 121 -4.86 2.72 -9.20
C ALA A 121 -4.85 3.71 -8.04
N ALA A 122 -4.47 4.96 -8.31
CA ALA A 122 -4.63 6.04 -7.33
C ALA A 122 -6.08 6.14 -6.81
N SER A 123 -6.28 6.71 -5.62
CA SER A 123 -7.63 6.88 -5.08
C SER A 123 -8.50 7.76 -5.99
N GLY A 124 -9.78 7.44 -6.12
CA GLY A 124 -10.73 8.23 -6.92
C GLY A 124 -10.71 8.00 -8.44
N THR A 125 -9.87 7.11 -8.97
CA THR A 125 -9.72 6.87 -10.42
C THR A 125 -10.67 5.81 -11.01
N GLY A 126 -11.61 5.28 -10.21
CA GLY A 126 -12.64 4.35 -10.69
C GLY A 126 -12.42 2.87 -10.37
N LYS A 127 -11.58 2.51 -9.39
CA LYS A 127 -11.38 1.11 -8.94
C LYS A 127 -12.68 0.36 -8.67
N THR A 128 -13.61 0.96 -7.90
CA THR A 128 -14.92 0.36 -7.63
C THR A 128 -15.74 0.14 -8.91
N THR A 129 -15.64 1.03 -9.90
CA THR A 129 -16.29 0.86 -11.20
C THR A 129 -15.69 -0.32 -11.97
N ILE A 130 -14.36 -0.43 -12.01
CA ILE A 130 -13.67 -1.56 -12.65
C ILE A 130 -13.97 -2.88 -11.93
N ALA A 131 -13.91 -2.89 -10.60
CA ALA A 131 -14.23 -4.06 -9.78
C ALA A 131 -15.66 -4.55 -10.03
N ARG A 132 -16.62 -3.62 -10.15
CA ARG A 132 -18.00 -3.96 -10.47
C ARG A 132 -18.14 -4.53 -11.89
N THR A 133 -17.48 -3.93 -12.88
CA THR A 133 -17.53 -4.43 -14.26
C THR A 133 -16.91 -5.80 -14.39
N LEU A 134 -15.69 -5.99 -13.85
CA LEU A 134 -14.97 -7.27 -13.93
C LEU A 134 -15.61 -8.35 -13.05
N GLY A 135 -16.14 -7.98 -11.89
CA GLY A 135 -16.81 -8.90 -10.96
C GLY A 135 -18.10 -9.52 -11.51
N LEU A 136 -18.68 -8.99 -12.59
CA LEU A 136 -19.79 -9.66 -13.31
C LEU A 136 -19.30 -10.88 -14.10
N ARG A 137 -18.01 -10.92 -14.48
CA ARG A 137 -17.40 -11.97 -15.30
C ARG A 137 -16.51 -12.90 -14.50
N PHE A 138 -15.81 -12.38 -13.51
CA PHE A 138 -14.79 -13.08 -12.73
C PHE A 138 -15.13 -13.03 -11.23
N GLY A 139 -14.48 -13.87 -10.42
CA GLY A 139 -14.68 -13.88 -8.98
C GLY A 139 -14.24 -12.55 -8.34
N TYR A 140 -15.16 -11.88 -7.66
CA TYR A 140 -14.88 -10.62 -6.95
C TYR A 140 -14.16 -10.90 -5.63
N VAL A 141 -12.88 -10.52 -5.55
CA VAL A 141 -12.08 -10.67 -4.32
C VAL A 141 -12.28 -9.47 -3.40
N THR A 142 -12.14 -8.25 -3.93
CA THR A 142 -12.27 -6.98 -3.19
C THR A 142 -12.22 -5.79 -4.16
N ASP A 143 -12.72 -4.61 -3.76
CA ASP A 143 -12.50 -3.35 -4.48
C ASP A 143 -11.52 -2.38 -3.77
N GLU A 144 -10.95 -2.79 -2.64
CA GLU A 144 -10.17 -1.91 -1.77
C GLU A 144 -8.76 -2.41 -1.46
N THR A 145 -8.59 -3.62 -0.91
CA THR A 145 -7.27 -4.08 -0.48
C THR A 145 -7.03 -5.53 -0.84
N VAL A 146 -6.13 -5.76 -1.79
CA VAL A 146 -5.62 -7.10 -2.10
C VAL A 146 -4.50 -7.41 -1.12
N ALA A 147 -4.78 -8.29 -0.17
CA ALA A 147 -3.82 -8.71 0.84
C ALA A 147 -3.19 -10.06 0.48
N VAL A 148 -1.86 -10.09 0.47
CA VAL A 148 -1.05 -11.20 0.00
C VAL A 148 -0.11 -11.64 1.10
N THR A 149 -0.20 -12.90 1.47
CA THR A 149 0.69 -13.56 2.42
C THR A 149 2.10 -13.76 1.83
N PRO A 150 3.13 -14.05 2.67
CA PRO A 150 4.48 -14.27 2.19
C PRO A 150 4.64 -15.44 1.18
N ASP A 151 3.74 -16.43 1.20
CA ASP A 151 3.72 -17.55 0.24
C ASP A 151 2.88 -17.26 -1.02
N GLY A 152 2.41 -16.02 -1.19
CA GLY A 152 1.65 -15.58 -2.37
C GLY A 152 0.15 -15.89 -2.32
N ARG A 153 -0.38 -16.46 -1.22
CA ARG A 153 -1.83 -16.63 -1.02
C ARG A 153 -2.51 -15.26 -0.88
N VAL A 154 -3.60 -15.08 -1.63
CA VAL A 154 -4.47 -13.91 -1.50
C VAL A 154 -5.57 -14.23 -0.50
N LEU A 155 -5.80 -13.33 0.45
CA LEU A 155 -6.92 -13.44 1.40
C LEU A 155 -8.19 -12.85 0.75
N PRO A 156 -9.28 -13.63 0.58
CA PRO A 156 -10.54 -13.08 0.10
C PRO A 156 -11.04 -11.97 1.03
N TYR A 157 -11.47 -10.84 0.47
CA TYR A 157 -12.10 -9.76 1.22
C TYR A 157 -13.25 -9.10 0.45
N PRO A 158 -14.34 -9.85 0.20
CA PRO A 158 -15.46 -9.39 -0.61
C PRO A 158 -16.40 -8.48 0.20
N LYS A 159 -15.86 -7.34 0.65
CA LYS A 159 -16.59 -6.38 1.47
C LYS A 159 -17.79 -5.77 0.75
N PRO A 160 -18.72 -5.13 1.48
CA PRO A 160 -19.74 -4.30 0.84
C PRO A 160 -19.11 -3.23 -0.07
N LEU A 161 -19.72 -3.02 -1.24
CA LEU A 161 -19.29 -1.99 -2.18
C LEU A 161 -19.96 -0.67 -1.82
N SER A 162 -19.14 0.38 -1.68
CA SER A 162 -19.57 1.76 -1.48
C SER A 162 -20.03 2.37 -2.80
N VAL A 163 -21.31 2.24 -3.13
CA VAL A 163 -21.86 2.72 -4.41
C VAL A 163 -22.42 4.14 -4.25
N LYS A 164 -21.93 5.06 -5.09
CA LYS A 164 -22.48 6.42 -5.16
C LYS A 164 -23.92 6.37 -5.73
N PRO A 165 -24.89 7.08 -5.12
CA PRO A 165 -26.21 7.25 -5.70
C PRO A 165 -26.14 7.85 -7.11
N LEU A 166 -27.06 7.44 -7.99
CA LEU A 166 -27.14 7.94 -9.37
C LEU A 166 -27.47 9.43 -9.46
N THR A 167 -28.11 9.99 -8.44
CA THR A 167 -28.47 11.41 -8.33
C THR A 167 -28.32 11.92 -6.89
N GLY A 168 -27.91 13.18 -6.73
CA GLY A 168 -27.83 13.86 -5.43
C GLY A 168 -26.53 13.65 -4.64
N SER A 169 -26.50 14.19 -3.42
CA SER A 169 -25.38 14.12 -2.47
C SER A 169 -25.62 13.12 -1.32
N ALA A 170 -26.53 12.16 -1.52
CA ALA A 170 -26.83 11.17 -0.51
C ALA A 170 -25.58 10.32 -0.19
N PRO A 171 -25.46 9.80 1.04
CA PRO A 171 -24.36 8.91 1.42
C PRO A 171 -24.26 7.70 0.49
N LYS A 172 -23.05 7.12 0.38
CA LYS A 172 -22.85 5.93 -0.46
C LYS A 172 -23.56 4.75 0.16
N ALA A 173 -24.41 4.07 -0.62
CA ALA A 173 -25.03 2.84 -0.18
C ALA A 173 -23.96 1.74 -0.06
N GLN A 174 -24.00 0.98 1.03
CA GLN A 174 -23.17 -0.21 1.23
C GLN A 174 -23.95 -1.43 0.73
N LEU A 175 -23.53 -2.00 -0.40
CA LEU A 175 -24.26 -3.08 -1.05
C LEU A 175 -23.44 -4.37 -1.02
N ALA A 176 -24.08 -5.48 -0.67
CA ALA A 176 -23.47 -6.80 -0.74
C ALA A 176 -23.03 -7.09 -2.20
N PRO A 177 -21.86 -7.73 -2.42
CA PRO A 177 -21.43 -8.16 -3.75
C PRO A 177 -22.52 -8.97 -4.49
N GLY A 178 -23.20 -9.87 -3.77
CA GLY A 178 -24.28 -10.70 -4.31
C GLY A 178 -25.48 -9.88 -4.82
N SER A 179 -25.86 -8.79 -4.15
CA SER A 179 -26.95 -7.91 -4.61
C SER A 179 -26.61 -7.17 -5.90
N LEU A 180 -25.33 -7.04 -6.22
CA LEU A 180 -24.81 -6.44 -7.45
C LEU A 180 -24.56 -7.48 -8.54
N SER A 181 -24.95 -8.74 -8.31
CA SER A 181 -24.67 -9.88 -9.21
C SER A 181 -23.19 -10.12 -9.47
N LEU A 182 -22.31 -9.69 -8.55
CA LEU A 182 -20.89 -10.01 -8.63
C LEU A 182 -20.70 -11.50 -8.33
N ARG A 183 -19.85 -12.17 -9.11
CA ARG A 183 -19.55 -13.58 -8.93
C ARG A 183 -18.75 -13.76 -7.63
N PRO A 184 -19.07 -14.77 -6.81
CA PRO A 184 -18.23 -15.10 -5.66
C PRO A 184 -16.84 -15.53 -6.12
N VAL A 185 -15.86 -15.45 -5.22
CA VAL A 185 -14.56 -16.09 -5.44
C VAL A 185 -14.73 -17.61 -5.63
N PRO A 186 -13.90 -18.27 -6.44
CA PRO A 186 -13.97 -19.72 -6.59
C PRO A 186 -13.62 -20.45 -5.29
N GLU A 187 -14.17 -21.65 -5.09
CA GLU A 187 -13.88 -22.51 -3.93
C GLU A 187 -12.53 -23.24 -4.06
N VAL A 188 -11.49 -22.49 -4.40
CA VAL A 188 -10.10 -22.98 -4.50
C VAL A 188 -9.16 -21.95 -3.87
N PRO A 189 -7.95 -22.33 -3.43
CA PRO A 189 -7.01 -21.39 -2.85
C PRO A 189 -6.64 -20.27 -3.82
N LEU A 190 -6.77 -19.02 -3.38
CA LEU A 190 -6.39 -17.87 -4.20
C LEU A 190 -4.89 -17.60 -4.16
N ARG A 191 -4.30 -17.22 -5.29
CA ARG A 191 -2.88 -16.87 -5.43
C ARG A 191 -2.74 -15.61 -6.28
N LEU A 192 -1.89 -14.68 -5.84
CA LEU A 192 -1.56 -13.52 -6.66
C LEU A 192 -0.82 -14.01 -7.90
N ALA A 193 -1.33 -13.66 -9.08
CA ALA A 193 -0.77 -14.09 -10.35
C ALA A 193 -0.27 -12.93 -11.20
N GLY A 194 -0.70 -11.69 -10.93
CA GLY A 194 -0.21 -10.51 -11.62
C GLY A 194 -0.68 -9.22 -10.98
N VAL A 195 0.04 -8.14 -11.25
CA VAL A 195 -0.30 -6.77 -10.85
C VAL A 195 -0.47 -5.93 -12.11
N VAL A 196 -1.58 -5.18 -12.17
CA VAL A 196 -1.94 -4.34 -13.31
C VAL A 196 -2.20 -2.92 -12.83
N LEU A 197 -1.50 -1.94 -13.39
CA LEU A 197 -1.79 -0.52 -13.16
C LEU A 197 -2.95 -0.09 -14.04
N LEU A 198 -3.97 0.54 -13.46
CA LEU A 198 -5.09 1.10 -14.20
C LEU A 198 -4.79 2.54 -14.58
N GLU A 199 -4.87 2.85 -15.88
CA GLU A 199 -4.79 4.22 -16.35
C GLU A 199 -5.98 4.58 -17.23
N ARG A 200 -6.86 5.42 -16.70
CA ARG A 200 -7.99 5.95 -17.46
C ARG A 200 -7.56 7.17 -18.26
N ARG A 201 -7.61 7.08 -19.59
CA ARG A 201 -7.28 8.17 -20.52
C ARG A 201 -8.48 8.45 -21.44
N ASP A 202 -8.95 9.70 -21.45
CA ASP A 202 -10.03 10.12 -22.35
C ASP A 202 -9.57 10.07 -23.82
N GLY A 203 -10.50 9.73 -24.72
CA GLY A 203 -10.21 9.69 -26.17
C GLY A 203 -9.40 8.48 -26.64
N VAL A 204 -9.06 7.53 -25.75
CA VAL A 204 -8.51 6.24 -26.16
C VAL A 204 -9.59 5.43 -26.88
N GLY A 205 -9.36 5.18 -28.17
CA GLY A 205 -10.31 4.45 -29.03
C GLY A 205 -10.38 2.96 -28.73
N THR A 206 -9.23 2.29 -28.65
CA THR A 206 -9.14 0.85 -28.29
C THR A 206 -8.27 0.71 -27.04
N PRO A 207 -8.76 0.07 -25.96
CA PRO A 207 -7.94 -0.18 -24.78
C PRO A 207 -6.81 -1.17 -25.08
N PHE A 208 -5.72 -1.09 -24.34
CA PHE A 208 -4.55 -1.95 -24.53
C PHE A 208 -3.80 -2.22 -23.23
N LEU A 209 -2.99 -3.27 -23.25
CA LEU A 209 -2.04 -3.63 -22.20
C LEU A 209 -0.61 -3.35 -22.67
N GLU A 210 0.20 -2.78 -21.80
CA GLU A 210 1.64 -2.58 -22.03
C GLU A 210 2.46 -2.99 -20.80
N ASP A 211 3.69 -3.43 -21.02
CA ASP A 211 4.62 -3.68 -19.91
C ASP A 211 5.09 -2.35 -19.31
N VAL A 212 5.31 -2.34 -18.00
CA VAL A 212 5.73 -1.16 -17.25
C VAL A 212 7.19 -1.28 -16.85
N ASP A 213 7.93 -0.18 -17.00
CA ASP A 213 9.31 -0.08 -16.52
C ASP A 213 9.37 -0.29 -14.99
N PRO A 214 10.35 -1.01 -14.44
CA PRO A 214 10.43 -1.26 -13.01
C PRO A 214 10.45 0.02 -12.16
N MET A 215 11.11 1.09 -12.60
CA MET A 215 11.13 2.36 -11.86
C MET A 215 9.72 2.92 -11.74
N GLU A 216 9.03 3.04 -12.86
CA GLU A 216 7.68 3.59 -12.93
C GLU A 216 6.70 2.73 -12.12
N ALA A 217 6.81 1.40 -12.23
CA ALA A 217 6.01 0.48 -11.45
C ALA A 217 6.23 0.65 -9.93
N ILE A 218 7.47 0.82 -9.48
CA ILE A 218 7.78 1.02 -8.05
C ILE A 218 7.24 2.38 -7.57
N GLU A 219 7.45 3.45 -8.34
CA GLU A 219 6.95 4.80 -8.03
C GLU A 219 5.40 4.82 -7.93
N ASP A 220 4.71 4.07 -8.80
CA ASP A 220 3.24 3.97 -8.78
C ASP A 220 2.71 3.05 -7.67
N LEU A 221 3.41 1.96 -7.34
CA LEU A 221 2.94 0.95 -6.40
C LEU A 221 3.24 1.28 -4.94
N VAL A 222 4.38 1.93 -4.64
CA VAL A 222 4.78 2.25 -3.26
C VAL A 222 3.72 3.10 -2.55
N PRO A 223 3.20 4.20 -3.13
CA PRO A 223 2.14 4.99 -2.50
C PRO A 223 0.80 4.23 -2.37
N GLN A 224 0.63 3.14 -3.11
CA GLN A 224 -0.56 2.29 -3.08
C GLN A 224 -0.33 1.01 -2.27
N THR A 225 0.72 0.94 -1.43
CA THR A 225 0.99 -0.21 -0.57
C THR A 225 0.89 0.18 0.90
N SER A 226 -0.05 -0.40 1.63
CA SER A 226 -0.27 -0.07 3.04
C SER A 226 0.82 -0.64 3.96
N TYR A 227 1.29 0.16 4.91
CA TYR A 227 2.31 -0.21 5.90
C TYR A 227 3.57 -0.86 5.30
N LEU A 228 3.97 -0.39 4.12
CA LEU A 228 5.13 -0.94 3.43
C LEU A 228 6.40 -0.90 4.30
N SER A 229 6.60 0.19 5.05
CA SER A 229 7.71 0.40 6.00
C SER A 229 7.73 -0.54 7.21
N ALA A 230 6.60 -1.16 7.56
CA ALA A 230 6.53 -2.13 8.64
C ALA A 230 7.10 -3.51 8.26
N ARG A 231 7.58 -3.66 7.01
CA ARG A 231 8.13 -4.90 6.46
C ARG A 231 9.65 -4.80 6.33
N PRO A 232 10.39 -5.90 6.49
CA PRO A 232 11.81 -5.93 6.20
C PRO A 232 12.03 -5.84 4.68
N ARG A 233 13.04 -5.08 4.25
CA ARG A 233 13.45 -4.99 2.84
C ARG A 233 12.25 -4.75 1.89
N PRO A 234 11.43 -3.73 2.17
CA PRO A 234 10.10 -3.60 1.57
C PRO A 234 10.10 -3.47 0.05
N ILE A 235 11.04 -2.74 -0.51
CA ILE A 235 11.12 -2.47 -1.94
C ILE A 235 11.72 -3.65 -2.69
N ALA A 236 12.80 -4.24 -2.17
CA ALA A 236 13.44 -5.42 -2.72
C ALA A 236 12.48 -6.62 -2.73
N ASP A 237 11.70 -6.80 -1.65
CA ASP A 237 10.69 -7.84 -1.56
C ASP A 237 9.53 -7.61 -2.54
N LEU A 238 9.08 -6.36 -2.70
CA LEU A 238 8.09 -6.00 -3.71
C LEU A 238 8.61 -6.29 -5.12
N VAL A 239 9.80 -5.82 -5.48
CA VAL A 239 10.42 -6.07 -6.80
C VAL A 239 10.59 -7.55 -7.08
N ARG A 240 11.07 -8.33 -6.11
CA ARG A 240 11.20 -9.80 -6.24
C ARG A 240 9.84 -10.45 -6.51
N THR A 241 8.81 -10.02 -5.78
CA THR A 241 7.43 -10.51 -5.99
C THR A 241 6.96 -10.18 -7.39
N LEU A 242 7.03 -8.92 -7.82
CA LEU A 242 6.59 -8.47 -9.14
C LEU A 242 7.34 -9.18 -10.28
N THR A 243 8.66 -9.33 -10.15
CA THR A 243 9.48 -10.07 -11.12
C THR A 243 9.02 -11.52 -11.24
N GLY A 244 8.71 -12.19 -10.12
CA GLY A 244 8.18 -13.55 -10.11
C GLY A 244 6.79 -13.70 -10.73
N LEU A 245 6.01 -12.61 -10.81
CA LEU A 245 4.70 -12.56 -11.45
C LEU A 245 4.75 -12.24 -12.95
N GLY A 246 5.94 -12.06 -13.52
CA GLY A 246 6.10 -11.64 -14.92
C GLY A 246 6.18 -10.13 -15.10
N GLY A 247 6.46 -9.38 -14.04
CA GLY A 247 6.52 -7.92 -14.06
C GLY A 247 5.15 -7.27 -13.81
N VAL A 248 5.06 -5.98 -14.15
CA VAL A 248 3.83 -5.19 -14.03
C VAL A 248 3.37 -4.78 -15.40
N ARG A 249 2.06 -4.88 -15.63
CA ARG A 249 1.41 -4.37 -16.85
C ARG A 249 0.57 -3.15 -16.54
N ARG A 250 0.34 -2.32 -17.53
CA ARG A 250 -0.58 -1.18 -17.46
C ARG A 250 -1.73 -1.39 -18.42
N LEU A 251 -2.94 -1.26 -17.90
CA LEU A 251 -4.18 -1.29 -18.67
C LEU A 251 -4.65 0.13 -18.91
N VAL A 252 -4.54 0.56 -20.17
CA VAL A 252 -4.96 1.89 -20.62
C VAL A 252 -6.35 1.79 -21.25
N TYR A 253 -7.30 2.58 -20.76
CA TYR A 253 -8.69 2.52 -21.22
C TYR A 253 -9.44 3.85 -21.05
N SER A 254 -10.55 4.00 -21.75
CA SER A 254 -11.47 5.16 -21.62
C SER A 254 -12.73 4.79 -20.83
N GLU A 255 -13.31 3.62 -21.13
CA GLU A 255 -14.55 3.12 -20.53
C GLU A 255 -14.37 1.75 -19.88
N ALA A 256 -14.92 1.56 -18.68
CA ALA A 256 -14.71 0.32 -17.92
C ALA A 256 -15.25 -0.92 -18.64
N GLY A 257 -16.32 -0.79 -19.44
CA GLY A 257 -16.93 -1.91 -20.16
C GLY A 257 -16.02 -2.56 -21.22
N SER A 258 -15.04 -1.81 -21.74
CA SER A 258 -14.15 -2.31 -22.81
C SER A 258 -12.96 -3.11 -22.28
N VAL A 259 -12.76 -3.18 -20.95
CA VAL A 259 -11.57 -3.82 -20.37
C VAL A 259 -11.67 -5.33 -20.22
N VAL A 260 -12.88 -5.91 -20.26
CA VAL A 260 -13.11 -7.34 -19.99
C VAL A 260 -12.26 -8.26 -20.90
N PRO A 261 -12.21 -8.06 -22.24
CA PRO A 261 -11.40 -8.91 -23.12
C PRO A 261 -9.91 -8.84 -22.83
N LEU A 262 -9.39 -7.66 -22.43
CA LEU A 262 -7.98 -7.50 -22.08
C LEU A 262 -7.64 -8.19 -20.76
N VAL A 263 -8.59 -8.27 -19.83
CA VAL A 263 -8.40 -9.04 -18.60
C VAL A 263 -8.42 -10.55 -18.87
N GLU A 264 -9.24 -11.03 -19.81
CA GLU A 264 -9.18 -12.42 -20.29
C GLU A 264 -7.81 -12.73 -20.92
N GLU A 265 -7.32 -11.86 -21.82
CA GLU A 265 -5.96 -11.96 -22.37
C GLU A 265 -4.89 -11.93 -21.27
N ALA A 266 -5.06 -11.10 -20.25
CA ALA A 266 -4.14 -11.00 -19.13
C ALA A 266 -4.04 -12.32 -18.35
N PHE A 267 -5.16 -13.03 -18.16
CA PHE A 267 -5.20 -14.36 -17.53
C PHE A 267 -4.58 -15.46 -18.41
N ASP A 268 -4.78 -15.39 -19.73
CA ASP A 268 -4.24 -16.36 -20.70
C ASP A 268 -2.71 -16.27 -20.83
N THR A 269 -2.15 -15.09 -20.58
CA THR A 269 -0.71 -14.79 -20.68
C THR A 269 0.05 -14.88 -19.36
N LEU A 270 -0.63 -15.27 -18.27
CA LEU A 270 0.01 -15.45 -16.96
C LEU A 270 1.13 -16.49 -16.99
N GLY A 271 2.16 -16.26 -16.16
CA GLY A 271 3.34 -17.13 -16.10
C GLY A 271 4.39 -16.84 -17.18
N ALA A 272 4.18 -15.81 -18.01
CA ALA A 272 5.25 -15.24 -18.82
C ALA A 272 6.39 -14.72 -17.94
N HIS A 273 7.62 -14.80 -18.45
CA HIS A 273 8.78 -14.23 -17.76
C HIS A 273 8.70 -12.70 -17.80
N ALA A 274 9.13 -12.06 -16.73
CA ALA A 274 9.23 -10.61 -16.71
C ALA A 274 10.18 -10.10 -17.79
N PRO A 275 9.95 -8.90 -18.35
CA PRO A 275 10.92 -8.23 -19.19
C PRO A 275 12.31 -8.20 -18.52
N ALA A 276 13.38 -8.40 -19.29
CA ALA A 276 14.74 -8.61 -18.76
C ALA A 276 15.19 -7.52 -17.78
N ILE A 277 14.76 -6.27 -18.01
CA ILE A 277 15.04 -5.11 -17.18
C ILE A 277 14.65 -5.29 -15.69
N TRP A 278 13.64 -6.11 -15.39
CA TRP A 278 13.26 -6.44 -14.01
C TRP A 278 14.34 -7.23 -13.27
N SER A 279 15.07 -8.09 -13.98
CA SER A 279 16.18 -8.87 -13.40
C SER A 279 17.46 -8.04 -13.21
N GLU A 280 17.51 -6.84 -13.80
CA GLU A 280 18.61 -5.90 -13.67
C GLU A 280 18.42 -4.94 -12.46
N VAL A 281 17.25 -4.98 -11.81
CA VAL A 281 17.02 -4.26 -10.54
C VAL A 281 17.62 -5.05 -9.39
N LEU A 282 18.64 -4.47 -8.74
CA LEU A 282 19.44 -5.18 -7.74
C LEU A 282 19.24 -4.60 -6.35
N ALA A 283 18.92 -5.45 -5.39
CA ALA A 283 18.86 -5.07 -3.99
C ALA A 283 20.28 -4.86 -3.44
N LEU A 284 20.56 -3.67 -2.91
CA LEU A 284 21.87 -3.35 -2.33
C LEU A 284 21.92 -3.73 -0.84
N PRO A 285 23.07 -4.18 -0.33
CA PRO A 285 23.21 -4.47 1.09
C PRO A 285 23.04 -3.20 1.93
N LEU A 286 22.37 -3.33 3.08
CA LEU A 286 22.37 -2.28 4.11
C LEU A 286 23.55 -2.54 5.03
N GLU A 287 24.40 -1.54 5.15
CA GLU A 287 25.52 -1.59 6.09
C GLU A 287 25.04 -1.26 7.51
N PRO A 288 25.70 -1.79 8.55
CA PRO A 288 25.36 -1.48 9.94
C PRO A 288 25.47 0.03 10.23
N LEU A 289 24.62 0.51 11.13
CA LEU A 289 24.68 1.90 11.60
C LEU A 289 26.05 2.21 12.22
N GLN A 290 26.64 3.33 11.80
CA GLN A 290 27.90 3.84 12.33
C GLN A 290 27.69 5.18 13.03
N GLU A 291 28.45 5.43 14.10
CA GLU A 291 28.50 6.75 14.72
C GLU A 291 29.31 7.72 13.85
N ALA A 292 28.72 8.89 13.63
CA ALA A 292 29.34 9.96 12.88
C ALA A 292 30.48 10.60 13.67
N ARG A 293 31.70 10.53 13.15
CA ARG A 293 32.81 11.32 13.68
C ARG A 293 32.52 12.80 13.43
N PRO A 294 32.92 13.71 14.34
CA PRO A 294 32.73 15.13 14.11
C PRO A 294 33.36 15.59 12.79
N GLY A 295 32.59 16.32 11.97
CA GLY A 295 33.04 16.79 10.65
C GLY A 295 32.96 15.76 9.52
N SER A 296 32.47 14.54 9.78
CA SER A 296 32.19 13.54 8.74
C SER A 296 30.73 13.52 8.31
N VAL A 297 30.49 13.07 7.09
CA VAL A 297 29.17 12.77 6.52
C VAL A 297 29.01 11.26 6.43
N LEU A 298 27.80 10.76 6.67
CA LEU A 298 27.43 9.34 6.63
C LEU A 298 26.07 9.15 5.96
N ARG A 299 25.80 7.94 5.46
CA ARG A 299 24.43 7.54 5.13
C ARG A 299 23.52 7.62 6.37
N ALA A 300 22.29 8.06 6.16
CA ALA A 300 21.24 7.89 7.16
C ALA A 300 20.77 6.42 7.16
N PRO A 301 20.15 5.95 8.26
CA PRO A 301 19.45 4.66 8.26
C PRO A 301 18.47 4.57 7.08
N ALA A 302 18.51 3.47 6.34
CA ALA A 302 17.56 3.16 5.28
C ALA A 302 16.94 1.78 5.53
N ASP A 303 15.66 1.65 5.24
CA ASP A 303 14.92 0.39 5.35
C ASP A 303 15.15 -0.50 4.12
N ASP A 304 15.40 0.12 2.98
CA ASP A 304 15.77 -0.57 1.76
C ASP A 304 16.54 0.30 0.78
N VAL A 305 17.32 -0.34 -0.08
CA VAL A 305 17.98 0.30 -1.21
C VAL A 305 18.05 -0.66 -2.39
N ILE A 306 17.64 -0.18 -3.55
CA ILE A 306 17.77 -0.90 -4.82
C ILE A 306 18.51 -0.04 -5.84
N ALA A 307 19.30 -0.70 -6.69
CA ALA A 307 19.96 -0.11 -7.85
C ALA A 307 19.15 -0.42 -9.11
N LEU A 308 18.96 0.61 -9.94
CA LEU A 308 18.31 0.52 -11.24
C LEU A 308 19.36 0.30 -12.35
N PRO A 309 18.95 -0.21 -13.53
CA PRO A 309 19.87 -0.54 -14.62
C PRO A 309 20.66 0.65 -15.18
N ASP A 310 20.10 1.85 -15.06
CA ASP A 310 20.71 3.11 -15.50
C ASP A 310 21.70 3.71 -14.48
N GLY A 311 21.94 3.01 -13.37
CA GLY A 311 22.83 3.43 -12.29
C GLY A 311 22.18 4.33 -11.24
N GLN A 312 20.88 4.64 -11.35
CA GLN A 312 20.14 5.32 -10.30
C GLN A 312 19.93 4.42 -9.08
N LEU A 313 19.70 5.03 -7.91
CA LEU A 313 19.31 4.31 -6.70
C LEU A 313 17.92 4.75 -6.26
N LEU A 314 17.12 3.80 -5.80
CA LEU A 314 15.94 4.09 -4.99
C LEU A 314 16.27 3.72 -3.54
N VAL A 315 16.24 4.72 -2.67
CA VAL A 315 16.47 4.60 -1.23
C VAL A 315 15.13 4.76 -0.54
N PHE A 316 14.73 3.77 0.25
CA PHE A 316 13.50 3.81 1.02
C PHE A 316 13.83 4.00 2.51
N CYS A 317 13.33 5.10 3.07
CA CYS A 317 13.56 5.50 4.45
C CYS A 317 12.23 5.89 5.10
N GLU A 318 11.90 5.23 6.20
CA GLU A 318 10.62 5.30 6.89
C GLU A 318 9.50 5.01 5.87
N ASP A 319 8.77 6.02 5.43
CA ASP A 319 7.69 5.91 4.44
C ASP A 319 7.98 6.68 3.14
N THR A 320 9.24 7.07 2.92
CA THR A 320 9.64 7.91 1.78
C THR A 320 10.54 7.14 0.82
N LEU A 321 10.12 7.06 -0.44
CA LEU A 321 10.94 6.60 -1.55
C LEU A 321 11.71 7.79 -2.14
N VAL A 322 13.03 7.76 -2.07
CA VAL A 322 13.92 8.80 -2.57
C VAL A 322 14.68 8.26 -3.77
N ARG A 323 14.57 8.95 -4.91
CA ARG A 323 15.32 8.63 -6.12
C ARG A 323 16.61 9.44 -6.19
N LEU A 324 17.73 8.74 -6.27
CA LEU A 324 19.06 9.34 -6.43
C LEU A 324 19.51 9.20 -7.88
N SER A 325 19.82 10.33 -8.51
CA SER A 325 20.31 10.43 -9.88
C SER A 325 21.56 11.31 -9.99
N GLY A 326 22.21 11.32 -11.16
CA GLY A 326 23.43 12.10 -11.37
C GLY A 326 24.57 11.61 -10.48
N ILE A 327 25.21 12.51 -9.72
CA ILE A 327 26.27 12.14 -8.78
C ILE A 327 25.72 11.58 -7.45
N GLY A 328 24.41 11.66 -7.20
CA GLY A 328 23.78 11.21 -5.95
C GLY A 328 24.09 9.75 -5.58
N PRO A 329 23.93 8.78 -6.50
CA PRO A 329 24.33 7.39 -6.29
C PRO A 329 25.80 7.20 -5.89
N ILE A 330 26.70 7.96 -6.50
CA ILE A 330 28.15 7.89 -6.23
C ILE A 330 28.41 8.44 -4.83
N VAL A 331 27.91 9.64 -4.54
CA VAL A 331 28.02 10.29 -3.22
C VAL A 331 27.49 9.34 -2.14
N TRP A 332 26.27 8.86 -2.29
CA TRP A 332 25.65 7.99 -1.30
C TRP A 332 26.44 6.70 -1.08
N ARG A 333 26.98 6.08 -2.13
CA ARG A 333 27.82 4.87 -2.02
C ARG A 333 29.12 5.12 -1.25
N HIS A 334 29.79 6.26 -1.43
CA HIS A 334 31.04 6.54 -0.69
C HIS A 334 30.82 6.84 0.80
N LEU A 335 29.59 7.17 1.20
CA LEU A 335 29.25 7.51 2.59
C LEU A 335 28.90 6.30 3.50
N GLY A 336 29.22 5.07 3.06
CA GLY A 336 29.02 3.85 3.88
C GLY A 336 29.92 3.80 5.12
N SER A 337 31.15 4.30 4.98
CA SER A 337 32.07 4.58 6.10
C SER A 337 32.35 6.07 6.11
N GLY A 338 32.03 6.76 7.21
CA GLY A 338 31.93 8.22 7.24
C GLY A 338 33.13 8.95 6.64
N MET A 339 32.87 9.98 5.83
CA MET A 339 33.88 10.67 5.02
C MET A 339 33.80 12.19 5.20
N ASP A 340 34.94 12.87 5.14
CA ASP A 340 34.96 14.34 5.06
C ASP A 340 34.61 14.82 3.65
N VAL A 341 34.27 16.11 3.53
CA VAL A 341 33.82 16.68 2.25
C VAL A 341 34.93 16.65 1.20
N ASP A 342 36.17 16.94 1.58
CA ASP A 342 37.31 16.94 0.65
C ASP A 342 37.59 15.55 0.08
N GLY A 343 37.56 14.51 0.93
CA GLY A 343 37.68 13.12 0.51
C GLY A 343 36.54 12.67 -0.39
N LEU A 344 35.31 13.13 -0.10
CA LEU A 344 34.15 12.83 -0.92
C LEU A 344 34.25 13.48 -2.31
N VAL A 345 34.69 14.73 -2.40
CA VAL A 345 34.95 15.40 -3.68
C VAL A 345 35.97 14.61 -4.50
N ALA A 346 37.07 14.19 -3.88
CA ALA A 346 38.09 13.38 -4.55
C ALA A 346 37.53 12.04 -5.05
N ALA A 347 36.73 11.34 -4.23
CA ALA A 347 36.11 10.07 -4.60
C ALA A 347 35.08 10.21 -5.74
N VAL A 348 34.26 11.26 -5.71
CA VAL A 348 33.31 11.57 -6.79
C VAL A 348 34.05 11.86 -8.09
N LEU A 349 35.15 12.61 -8.05
CA LEU A 349 35.95 12.92 -9.24
C LEU A 349 36.66 11.70 -9.84
N ASP A 350 37.12 10.78 -8.98
CA ASP A 350 37.75 9.53 -9.41
C ASP A 350 36.75 8.64 -10.17
N GLU A 351 35.50 8.58 -9.70
CA GLU A 351 34.47 7.70 -10.27
C GLU A 351 33.68 8.34 -11.43
N ALA A 352 33.22 9.59 -11.26
CA ALA A 352 32.40 10.30 -12.26
C ALA A 352 33.24 10.98 -13.35
N GLY A 353 34.54 11.17 -13.11
CA GLY A 353 35.42 11.97 -13.95
C GLY A 353 35.33 13.48 -13.67
N PRO A 354 36.11 14.30 -14.40
CA PRO A 354 36.14 15.74 -14.20
C PRO A 354 34.81 16.39 -14.58
N PRO A 355 34.39 17.45 -13.88
CA PRO A 355 33.16 18.16 -14.21
C PRO A 355 33.30 18.91 -15.54
N PRO A 356 32.19 19.32 -16.17
CA PRO A 356 32.21 20.15 -17.36
C PRO A 356 33.03 21.45 -17.16
N PRO A 357 33.61 22.03 -18.23
CA PRO A 357 34.39 23.26 -18.11
C PRO A 357 33.62 24.40 -17.42
N GLY A 358 34.23 25.03 -16.42
CA GLY A 358 33.64 26.13 -15.67
C GLY A 358 32.75 25.71 -14.49
N VAL A 359 32.61 24.42 -14.22
CA VAL A 359 31.89 23.89 -13.06
C VAL A 359 32.88 23.60 -11.92
N ASP A 360 32.58 24.12 -10.73
CA ASP A 360 33.33 23.84 -9.50
C ASP A 360 32.83 22.52 -8.87
N ALA A 361 33.70 21.50 -8.85
CA ALA A 361 33.37 20.19 -8.30
C ALA A 361 33.00 20.24 -6.82
N THR A 362 33.69 21.04 -6.02
CA THR A 362 33.44 21.16 -4.59
C THR A 362 32.05 21.75 -4.36
N ALA A 363 31.72 22.83 -5.06
CA ALA A 363 30.40 23.46 -4.96
C ALA A 363 29.26 22.51 -5.38
N VAL A 364 29.46 21.69 -6.41
CA VAL A 364 28.47 20.70 -6.85
C VAL A 364 28.26 19.60 -5.82
N VAL A 365 29.35 19.05 -5.25
CA VAL A 365 29.24 18.02 -4.21
C VAL A 365 28.60 18.59 -2.94
N GLU A 366 28.97 19.79 -2.52
CA GLU A 366 28.33 20.45 -1.36
C GLU A 366 26.83 20.68 -1.58
N ALA A 367 26.43 21.13 -2.77
CA ALA A 367 25.02 21.29 -3.12
C ALA A 367 24.27 19.94 -3.06
N ALA A 368 24.86 18.88 -3.61
CA ALA A 368 24.30 17.53 -3.53
C ALA A 368 24.17 17.05 -2.07
N LEU A 369 25.15 17.33 -1.21
CA LEU A 369 25.08 17.01 0.21
C LEU A 369 23.92 17.73 0.91
N VAL A 370 23.67 19.01 0.58
CA VAL A 370 22.53 19.75 1.14
C VAL A 370 21.20 19.13 0.71
N GLU A 371 21.06 18.74 -0.56
CA GLU A 371 19.85 18.08 -1.07
C GLU A 371 19.63 16.72 -0.41
N LEU A 372 20.67 15.87 -0.35
CA LEU A 372 20.60 14.54 0.25
C LEU A 372 20.28 14.60 1.77
N GLU A 373 20.82 15.59 2.48
CA GLU A 373 20.51 15.84 3.89
C GLU A 373 19.05 16.29 4.06
N GLY A 374 18.56 17.17 3.18
CA GLY A 374 17.16 17.58 3.15
C GLY A 374 16.19 16.43 2.88
N LEU A 375 16.62 15.45 2.08
CA LEU A 375 15.89 14.21 1.80
C LEU A 375 16.05 13.14 2.89
N ARG A 376 16.83 13.43 3.95
CA ARG A 376 17.09 12.53 5.09
C ARG A 376 17.74 11.19 4.70
N VAL A 377 18.48 11.14 3.58
CA VAL A 377 19.22 9.94 3.15
C VAL A 377 20.69 9.94 3.57
N ILE A 378 21.17 11.06 4.12
CA ILE A 378 22.48 11.21 4.76
C ILE A 378 22.37 12.02 6.06
N THR A 379 23.40 11.95 6.90
CA THR A 379 23.52 12.74 8.14
C THR A 379 24.95 13.26 8.32
N ARG A 380 25.11 14.37 9.05
CA ARG A 380 26.41 14.94 9.41
C ARG A 380 26.73 14.65 10.87
N GLY A 381 27.96 14.27 11.15
CA GLY A 381 28.45 14.16 12.52
C GLY A 381 28.43 15.50 13.22
N ALA A 382 27.83 15.54 14.40
CA ALA A 382 27.79 16.74 15.21
C ALA A 382 29.22 17.32 15.36
N PRO A 383 29.42 18.63 15.16
CA PRO A 383 30.73 19.24 15.35
C PRO A 383 31.21 18.95 16.77
N PRO A 384 32.53 18.83 17.02
CA PRO A 384 33.02 18.60 18.37
C PRO A 384 32.50 19.74 19.24
N GLY A 385 31.85 19.42 20.35
CA GLY A 385 31.48 20.43 21.33
C GLY A 385 32.73 21.24 21.71
N PRO A 386 32.62 22.56 21.96
CA PRO A 386 33.79 23.36 22.30
C PRO A 386 34.48 22.72 23.50
N THR A 387 35.77 22.40 23.35
CA THR A 387 36.61 22.01 24.48
C THR A 387 36.56 23.14 25.50
N PRO A 388 36.35 22.85 26.80
CA PRO A 388 36.47 23.86 27.83
C PRO A 388 37.91 24.38 27.82
N ASP A 389 38.13 25.56 27.23
CA ASP A 389 39.43 26.22 27.28
C ASP A 389 39.76 26.54 28.73
N GLY A 390 40.91 26.03 29.19
CA GLY A 390 41.65 26.65 30.28
C GLY A 390 42.18 25.74 31.37
N TRP A 391 43.13 24.85 31.04
CA TRP A 391 44.27 24.61 31.95
C TRP A 391 45.50 24.15 31.18
N HIS A 392 46.45 25.07 31.01
CA HIS A 392 47.87 24.75 30.88
C HIS A 392 48.63 25.48 31.99
N VAL A 393 49.56 24.76 32.62
CA VAL A 393 50.50 25.25 33.65
C VAL A 393 51.54 26.15 33.01
#